data_AF-A0A0P4UYG7-F1
#
_entry.id   AF-A0A0P4UYG7-F1
#
_cell.length_a   1.000
_cell.length_b   1.000
_cell.length_c   1.000
_cell.angle_alpha   90.00
_cell.angle_beta   90.00
_cell.angle_gamma   90.00
#
_symmetry.space_group_name_H-M   'P 1'
#
loop_
_entity.id
_entity.type
_entity.pdbx_description
1 polymer ?
#
loop_
_entity_poly.entity_id
_entity_poly.type
_entity_poly.pdbx_seq_one_letter_code
_entity_poly.pdbx_strand_id
1 'polypeptide(L)'
;MREPRLNLDSTLRDTLVFGEPLDWSGQEGIKRRATFDQLQVQQLEQLIAQAFVEGDDQQNLWITPQNLVAYARSPTLKALNCYFEGFVASPVWEQAVAICGIRIEGNISRELRQAFYRRFEPAGTIELSTIRLRATWQWGVQTLNSD
;
A
#
# COMPACT_ATOMS: atom_id res chain seq x y z
N MET A 1 -2.94 24.69 11.83
CA MET A 1 -2.84 23.22 11.75
C MET A 1 -1.41 22.91 11.35
N ARG A 2 -0.69 22.05 12.07
CA ARG A 2 0.65 21.61 11.65
C ARG A 2 0.44 20.51 10.60
N GLU A 3 1.04 20.67 9.44
CA GLU A 3 1.13 19.61 8.43
C GLU A 3 1.75 18.36 9.10
N PRO A 4 1.19 17.15 8.88
CA PRO A 4 1.88 15.93 9.29
C PRO A 4 3.18 15.87 8.52
N ARG A 5 4.31 16.13 9.19
CA ARG A 5 5.62 16.01 8.57
C ARG A 5 5.95 14.53 8.48
N LEU A 6 5.98 13.97 7.27
CA LEU A 6 6.39 12.59 7.02
C LEU A 6 7.71 12.29 7.74
N ASN A 7 7.80 11.09 8.32
CA ASN A 7 9.03 10.60 8.92
C ASN A 7 10.03 10.23 7.81
N LEU A 8 11.23 10.80 7.90
CA LEU A 8 12.29 10.67 6.90
C LEU A 8 13.36 9.64 7.28
N ASP A 9 13.19 8.90 8.39
CA ASP A 9 14.10 7.82 8.79
C ASP A 9 13.99 6.61 7.82
N SER A 10 14.75 6.69 6.74
CA SER A 10 14.79 5.63 5.71
C SER A 10 15.25 4.28 6.25
N THR A 11 16.19 4.25 7.19
CA THR A 11 16.70 3.00 7.78
C THR A 11 15.59 2.25 8.53
N LEU A 12 14.86 2.96 9.39
CA LEU A 12 13.76 2.37 10.15
C LEU A 12 12.62 1.94 9.22
N ARG A 13 12.24 2.79 8.26
CA ARG A 13 11.24 2.49 7.23
C ARG A 13 11.57 1.22 6.45
N ASP A 14 12.81 1.10 5.96
CA ASP A 14 13.23 -0.04 5.16
C ASP A 14 13.26 -1.32 5.98
N THR A 15 13.72 -1.24 7.23
CA THR A 15 13.67 -2.36 8.17
C THR A 15 12.24 -2.80 8.44
N LEU A 16 11.29 -1.87 8.57
CA LEU A 16 9.87 -2.19 8.75
C LEU A 16 9.27 -2.90 7.53
N VAL A 17 9.69 -2.54 6.31
CA VAL A 17 9.15 -3.10 5.06
C VAL A 17 9.84 -4.41 4.68
N PHE A 18 11.16 -4.46 4.71
CA PHE A 18 11.99 -5.56 4.17
C PHE A 18 12.71 -6.40 5.22
N GLY A 19 12.71 -5.97 6.49
CA GLY A 19 13.44 -6.64 7.58
C GLY A 19 14.91 -6.21 7.70
N GLU A 20 15.43 -5.46 6.73
CA GLU A 20 16.78 -4.90 6.75
C GLU A 20 16.82 -3.52 6.06
N PRO A 21 17.80 -2.65 6.41
CA PRO A 21 18.02 -1.40 5.70
C PRO A 21 18.38 -1.64 4.23
N LEU A 22 17.83 -0.82 3.33
CA LEU A 22 18.25 -0.87 1.93
C LEU A 22 19.51 -0.05 1.70
N ASP A 23 20.36 -0.56 0.83
CA ASP A 23 21.47 0.21 0.29
C ASP A 23 20.97 1.15 -0.82
N TRP A 24 20.74 2.41 -0.42
CA TRP A 24 20.45 3.49 -1.35
C TRP A 24 21.71 4.11 -1.98
N SER A 25 22.91 3.68 -1.56
CA SER A 25 24.15 4.14 -2.16
C SER A 25 24.31 3.55 -3.57
N GLY A 26 24.68 4.41 -4.52
CA GLY A 26 24.67 4.08 -5.94
C GLY A 26 24.07 5.21 -6.75
N GLN A 27 24.92 6.21 -7.01
CA GLN A 27 24.66 7.45 -7.78
C GLN A 27 23.72 8.43 -7.06
N GLU A 28 24.33 9.38 -6.36
CA GLU A 28 23.66 10.53 -5.76
C GLU A 28 22.66 11.17 -6.75
N GLY A 29 21.45 11.48 -6.26
CA GLY A 29 20.43 12.20 -7.05
C GLY A 29 19.50 11.32 -7.90
N ILE A 30 19.70 10.00 -7.99
CA ILE A 30 18.78 9.13 -8.73
C ILE A 30 17.58 8.75 -7.85
N LYS A 31 16.39 9.07 -8.36
CA LYS A 31 15.10 8.64 -7.83
C LYS A 31 14.92 7.13 -8.05
N ARG A 32 15.17 6.31 -7.01
CA ARG A 32 14.96 4.85 -7.03
C ARG A 32 13.71 4.45 -6.26
N ARG A 33 13.16 3.27 -6.60
CA ARG A 33 12.04 2.63 -5.89
C ARG A 33 12.39 1.17 -5.67
N ALA A 34 12.10 0.65 -4.47
CA ALA A 34 12.13 -0.77 -4.16
C ALA A 34 10.70 -1.22 -3.88
N THR A 35 10.22 -2.19 -4.66
CA THR A 35 8.85 -2.69 -4.58
C THR A 35 8.71 -3.78 -3.52
N PHE A 36 7.54 -3.87 -2.91
CA PHE A 36 7.13 -4.97 -2.05
C PHE A 36 5.73 -5.44 -2.45
N ASP A 37 5.44 -6.73 -2.26
CA ASP A 37 4.14 -7.33 -2.57
C ASP A 37 3.55 -8.15 -1.42
N GLN A 38 4.27 -8.23 -0.29
CA GLN A 38 3.89 -9.02 0.89
C GLN A 38 3.91 -8.23 2.20
N LEU A 39 3.66 -6.92 2.15
CA LEU A 39 3.65 -6.10 3.38
C LEU A 39 2.46 -6.52 4.26
N GLN A 40 2.74 -6.96 5.47
CA GLN A 40 1.73 -7.45 6.41
C GLN A 40 0.90 -6.30 7.00
N VAL A 41 -0.28 -6.64 7.51
CA VAL A 41 -1.18 -5.67 8.16
C VAL A 41 -0.51 -4.95 9.32
N GLN A 42 0.22 -5.67 10.16
CA GLN A 42 0.98 -5.09 11.27
C GLN A 42 2.06 -4.11 10.80
N GLN A 43 2.73 -4.41 9.68
CA GLN A 43 3.76 -3.52 9.14
C GLN A 43 3.14 -2.24 8.60
N LEU A 44 2.00 -2.31 7.89
CA LEU A 44 1.29 -1.11 7.45
C LEU A 44 0.78 -0.27 8.64
N GLU A 45 0.25 -0.90 9.69
CA GLU A 45 -0.14 -0.21 10.92
C GLU A 45 1.04 0.54 11.56
N GLN A 46 2.23 -0.08 11.60
CA GLN A 46 3.45 0.55 12.12
C GLN A 46 3.92 1.72 11.23
N LEU A 47 3.85 1.58 9.91
CA LEU A 47 4.22 2.65 8.97
C LEU A 47 3.29 3.86 9.11
N ILE A 48 1.99 3.63 9.30
CA ILE A 48 1.01 4.69 9.57
C ILE A 48 1.31 5.35 10.93
N ALA A 49 1.47 4.55 11.98
CA ALA A 49 1.70 5.06 13.34
C ALA A 49 2.97 5.90 13.47
N GLN A 50 3.99 5.60 12.66
CA GLN A 50 5.27 6.31 12.63
C GLN A 50 5.34 7.40 11.56
N ALA A 51 4.21 7.72 10.90
CA ALA A 51 4.09 8.73 9.87
C ALA A 51 5.01 8.52 8.65
N PHE A 52 5.32 7.27 8.29
CA PHE A 52 5.99 6.94 7.02
C PHE A 52 5.02 6.91 5.83
N VAL A 53 3.73 6.71 6.12
CA VAL A 53 2.62 6.74 5.17
C VAL A 53 1.64 7.80 5.68
N GLU A 54 1.37 8.81 4.86
CA GLU A 54 0.32 9.78 5.13
C GLU A 54 -1.06 9.12 5.02
N GLY A 55 -1.89 9.33 6.03
CA GLY A 55 -3.21 8.73 6.12
C GLY A 55 -4.20 9.25 5.10
N ASP A 56 -4.14 10.56 4.80
CA ASP A 56 -5.17 11.24 4.03
C ASP A 56 -4.66 11.76 2.67
N ASP A 57 -3.35 11.72 2.41
CA ASP A 57 -2.72 12.48 1.30
C ASP A 57 -1.91 11.64 0.30
N GLN A 58 -2.26 10.35 0.13
CA GLN A 58 -1.89 9.66 -1.10
C GLN A 58 -2.84 10.13 -2.20
N GLN A 59 -2.51 11.25 -2.85
CA GLN A 59 -3.32 11.92 -3.89
C GLN A 59 -3.83 11.00 -5.03
N ASN A 60 -3.31 9.77 -5.13
CA ASN A 60 -3.65 8.78 -6.15
C ASN A 60 -4.42 7.55 -5.61
N LEU A 61 -4.71 7.49 -4.30
CA LEU A 61 -5.45 6.38 -3.71
C LEU A 61 -6.90 6.74 -3.46
N TRP A 62 -7.80 6.02 -4.14
CA TRP A 62 -9.24 6.03 -3.86
C TRP A 62 -9.58 5.60 -2.42
N ILE A 63 -8.67 4.87 -1.77
CA ILE A 63 -8.85 4.35 -0.42
C ILE A 63 -7.62 4.64 0.44
N THR A 64 -7.85 5.28 1.59
CA THR A 64 -6.76 5.60 2.51
C THR A 64 -6.09 4.34 3.09
N PRO A 65 -4.81 4.40 3.43
CA PRO A 65 -4.10 3.31 4.12
C PRO A 65 -4.81 2.82 5.40
N GLN A 66 -5.44 3.72 6.17
CA GLN A 66 -6.23 3.35 7.35
C GLN A 66 -7.46 2.52 6.98
N ASN A 67 -8.16 2.89 5.90
CA ASN A 67 -9.31 2.14 5.43
C ASN A 67 -8.92 0.76 4.86
N LEU A 68 -7.72 0.65 4.28
CA LEU A 68 -7.13 -0.61 3.87
C LEU A 68 -6.84 -1.52 5.06
N VAL A 69 -6.23 -0.99 6.12
CA VAL A 69 -6.00 -1.71 7.39
C VAL A 69 -7.34 -2.16 7.98
N ALA A 70 -8.32 -1.26 8.09
CA ALA A 70 -9.63 -1.59 8.65
C ALA A 70 -10.33 -2.71 7.87
N TYR A 71 -10.23 -2.68 6.53
CA TYR A 71 -10.76 -3.75 5.69
C TYR A 71 -10.03 -5.08 5.92
N ALA A 72 -8.68 -5.06 5.93
CA ALA A 72 -7.85 -6.25 6.17
C ALA A 72 -8.08 -6.87 7.56
N ARG A 73 -8.44 -6.06 8.57
CA ARG A 73 -8.80 -6.50 9.92
C ARG A 73 -10.26 -6.96 10.07
N SER A 74 -11.07 -6.83 9.03
CA SER A 74 -12.50 -7.16 9.12
C SER A 74 -12.73 -8.64 9.50
N PRO A 75 -13.77 -8.96 10.29
CA PRO A 75 -14.07 -10.33 10.69
C PRO A 75 -14.22 -11.30 9.51
N THR A 76 -14.67 -10.79 8.35
CA THR A 76 -14.82 -11.53 7.10
C THR A 76 -13.51 -12.04 6.52
N LEU A 77 -12.37 -11.46 6.90
CA LEU A 77 -11.04 -11.83 6.40
C LEU A 77 -10.19 -12.55 7.46
N LYS A 78 -10.71 -12.82 8.65
CA LYS A 78 -9.93 -13.36 9.80
C LYS A 78 -9.19 -14.68 9.49
N ALA A 79 -9.72 -15.50 8.59
CA ALA A 79 -9.14 -16.79 8.20
C ALA A 79 -8.33 -16.72 6.89
N LEU A 80 -8.08 -15.53 6.37
CA LEU A 80 -7.38 -15.28 5.10
C LEU A 80 -6.10 -14.51 5.35
N ASN A 81 -5.12 -14.72 4.47
CA ASN A 81 -3.89 -13.96 4.49
C ASN A 81 -4.11 -12.65 3.73
N CYS A 82 -3.81 -11.51 4.36
CA CYS A 82 -3.94 -10.19 3.75
C CYS A 82 -2.57 -9.53 3.67
N TYR A 83 -2.23 -9.05 2.48
CA TYR A 83 -0.97 -8.38 2.16
C TYR A 83 -1.22 -7.09 1.41
N PHE A 84 -0.27 -6.16 1.52
CA PHE A 84 -0.25 -4.93 0.75
C PHE A 84 0.91 -4.93 -0.23
N GLU A 85 0.66 -4.32 -1.37
CA GLU A 85 1.64 -4.12 -2.44
C GLU A 85 1.97 -2.63 -2.52
N GLY A 86 3.20 -2.32 -2.90
CA GLY A 86 3.68 -0.95 -2.87
C GLY A 86 5.14 -0.82 -3.22
N PHE A 87 5.68 0.35 -2.92
CA PHE A 87 7.11 0.59 -2.99
C PHE A 87 7.55 1.59 -1.93
N VAL A 88 8.83 1.51 -1.60
CA VAL A 88 9.55 2.56 -0.88
C VAL A 88 10.46 3.29 -1.85
N ALA A 89 10.48 4.60 -1.76
CA ALA A 89 11.27 5.47 -2.59
C ALA A 89 12.58 5.85 -1.88
N SER A 90 13.63 6.10 -2.65
CA SER A 90 14.89 6.61 -2.10
C SER A 90 14.67 7.91 -1.30
N PRO A 91 15.50 8.25 -0.30
CA PRO A 91 15.27 9.40 0.60
C PRO A 91 15.17 10.77 -0.08
N VAL A 92 15.57 10.87 -1.36
CA VAL A 92 15.41 12.06 -2.20
C VAL A 92 13.96 12.34 -2.63
N TRP A 93 13.00 11.44 -2.34
CA TRP A 93 11.58 11.66 -2.59
C TRP A 93 10.87 12.18 -1.34
N GLU A 94 9.92 13.11 -1.54
CA GLU A 94 9.05 13.62 -0.47
C GLU A 94 8.14 12.53 0.10
N GLN A 95 7.62 11.64 -0.76
CA GLN A 95 6.81 10.51 -0.34
C GLN A 95 7.64 9.23 -0.27
N ALA A 96 7.97 8.83 0.95
CA ALA A 96 8.85 7.73 1.25
C ALA A 96 8.24 6.35 0.96
N VAL A 97 6.94 6.17 1.19
CA VAL A 97 6.21 4.89 1.03
C VAL A 97 4.92 5.12 0.25
N ALA A 98 4.67 4.26 -0.74
CA ALA A 98 3.45 4.23 -1.52
C ALA A 98 2.80 2.86 -1.41
N ILE A 99 1.49 2.83 -1.14
CA ILE A 99 0.69 1.62 -1.24
C ILE A 99 0.04 1.63 -2.62
N CYS A 100 0.16 0.56 -3.38
CA CYS A 100 -0.40 0.43 -4.71
C CYS A 100 -1.28 -0.81 -4.88
N GLY A 101 -1.44 -1.65 -3.86
CA GLY A 101 -2.35 -2.77 -3.94
C GLY A 101 -2.70 -3.41 -2.60
N ILE A 102 -3.76 -4.21 -2.64
CA ILE A 102 -4.13 -5.17 -1.59
C ILE A 102 -4.30 -6.54 -2.23
N ARG A 103 -3.76 -7.57 -1.57
CA ARG A 103 -3.85 -8.96 -1.96
C ARG A 103 -4.38 -9.80 -0.81
N ILE A 104 -5.35 -10.65 -1.09
CA ILE A 104 -5.97 -11.57 -0.13
C ILE A 104 -5.85 -12.98 -0.67
N GLU A 105 -5.33 -13.90 0.13
CA GLU A 105 -5.10 -15.29 -0.27
C GLU A 105 -5.70 -16.27 0.74
N GLY A 106 -6.19 -17.39 0.24
CA GLY A 106 -6.86 -18.43 1.03
C GLY A 106 -8.11 -18.97 0.33
N ASN A 107 -8.96 -19.69 1.06
CA ASN A 107 -10.18 -20.23 0.48
C ASN A 107 -11.27 -19.14 0.37
N ILE A 108 -11.49 -18.63 -0.84
CA ILE A 108 -12.36 -17.47 -1.09
C ILE A 108 -13.73 -17.89 -1.59
N SER A 109 -14.76 -17.49 -0.84
CA SER A 109 -16.16 -17.72 -1.21
C SER A 109 -16.61 -16.82 -2.37
N ARG A 110 -17.74 -17.18 -2.99
CA ARG A 110 -18.34 -16.38 -4.06
C ARG A 110 -18.81 -15.01 -3.53
N GLU A 111 -19.37 -15.00 -2.33
CA GLU A 111 -19.89 -13.80 -1.66
C GLU A 111 -18.74 -12.82 -1.40
N LEU A 112 -17.59 -13.33 -0.94
CA LEU A 112 -16.42 -12.50 -0.70
C LEU A 112 -15.86 -11.91 -2.01
N ARG A 113 -15.81 -12.69 -3.12
CA ARG A 113 -15.45 -12.13 -4.44
C ARG A 113 -16.34 -10.97 -4.84
N GLN A 114 -17.66 -11.12 -4.70
CA GLN A 114 -18.62 -10.08 -5.06
C GLN A 114 -18.52 -8.85 -4.17
N ALA A 115 -18.27 -9.04 -2.87
CA ALA A 115 -18.05 -7.96 -1.92
C ALA A 115 -16.74 -7.20 -2.23
N PHE A 116 -15.66 -7.94 -2.52
CA PHE A 116 -14.37 -7.38 -2.89
C PHE A 116 -14.46 -6.56 -4.17
N TYR A 117 -15.07 -7.10 -5.23
CA TYR A 117 -15.29 -6.37 -6.47
C TYR A 117 -16.03 -5.05 -6.23
N ARG A 118 -17.16 -5.09 -5.51
CA ARG A 118 -17.94 -3.86 -5.22
C ARG A 118 -17.16 -2.85 -4.38
N ARG A 119 -16.29 -3.31 -3.49
CA ARG A 119 -15.47 -2.43 -2.63
C ARG A 119 -14.34 -1.76 -3.42
N PHE A 120 -13.76 -2.45 -4.38
CA PHE A 120 -12.57 -2.04 -5.12
C PHE A 120 -12.81 -1.82 -6.61
N GLU A 121 -14.06 -1.69 -7.05
CA GLU A 121 -14.44 -1.42 -8.45
C GLU A 121 -13.62 -0.29 -9.10
N PRO A 122 -13.27 0.81 -8.39
CA PRO A 122 -12.43 1.87 -8.96
C PRO A 122 -10.94 1.54 -9.10
N ALA A 123 -10.48 0.35 -8.70
CA ALA A 123 -9.07 -0.03 -8.83
C ALA A 123 -8.68 -0.17 -10.31
N GLY A 124 -7.44 0.18 -10.64
CA GLY A 124 -6.92 0.08 -12.00
C GLY A 124 -6.81 -1.37 -12.49
N THR A 125 -6.67 -2.33 -11.58
CA THR A 125 -6.76 -3.77 -11.90
C THR A 125 -7.40 -4.51 -10.74
N ILE A 126 -8.27 -5.47 -11.07
CA ILE A 126 -8.94 -6.35 -10.11
C ILE A 126 -8.80 -7.80 -10.59
N GLU A 127 -8.25 -8.67 -9.74
CA GLU A 127 -8.19 -10.11 -9.98
C GLU A 127 -9.07 -10.83 -8.96
N LEU A 128 -9.94 -11.71 -9.46
CA LEU A 128 -10.88 -12.47 -8.63
C LEU A 128 -10.76 -13.96 -8.94
N SER A 129 -10.38 -14.76 -7.94
CA SER A 129 -10.35 -16.22 -8.06
C SER A 129 -10.85 -16.90 -6.78
N THR A 130 -10.83 -18.23 -6.77
CA THR A 130 -11.16 -19.02 -5.57
C THR A 130 -10.05 -19.06 -4.54
N ILE A 131 -8.83 -18.63 -4.90
CA ILE A 131 -7.64 -18.71 -4.04
C ILE A 131 -6.97 -17.36 -3.78
N ARG A 132 -7.29 -16.34 -4.59
CA ARG A 132 -6.71 -15.01 -4.54
C ARG A 132 -7.72 -13.93 -4.94
N LEU A 133 -7.69 -12.82 -4.21
CA LEU A 133 -8.26 -11.53 -4.58
C LEU A 133 -7.15 -10.50 -4.62
N ARG A 134 -7.14 -9.64 -5.63
CA ARG A 134 -6.15 -8.57 -5.74
C ARG A 134 -6.79 -7.33 -6.33
N ALA A 135 -6.47 -6.17 -5.77
CA ALA A 135 -6.82 -4.88 -6.35
C ALA A 135 -5.57 -4.00 -6.34
N THR A 136 -5.27 -3.35 -7.47
CA THR A 136 -4.11 -2.44 -7.59
C THR A 136 -4.49 -1.11 -8.20
N TRP A 137 -3.78 -0.06 -7.77
CA TRP A 137 -3.92 1.31 -8.25
C TRP A 137 -2.66 1.74 -9.00
N GLN A 138 -2.84 2.52 -10.05
CA GLN A 138 -1.71 3.14 -10.74
C GLN A 138 -1.21 4.33 -9.92
N TRP A 139 0.07 4.31 -9.60
CA TRP A 139 0.71 5.40 -8.89
C TRP A 139 1.34 6.35 -9.90
N GLY A 140 0.71 7.53 -10.11
CA GLY A 140 1.26 8.58 -10.96
C GLY A 140 0.73 8.65 -12.40
N VAL A 141 -0.57 8.46 -12.63
CA VAL A 141 -1.23 9.05 -13.79
C VAL A 141 -2.40 9.88 -13.26
N GLN A 142 -2.21 11.20 -13.23
CA GLN A 142 -3.35 12.09 -13.36
C GLN A 142 -4.07 11.65 -14.63
N THR A 143 -5.24 11.04 -14.52
CA THR A 143 -6.20 11.14 -15.61
C THR A 143 -6.53 12.62 -15.71
N LEU A 144 -5.76 13.33 -16.55
CA LEU A 144 -6.22 14.52 -17.23
C LEU A 144 -7.45 14.10 -18.03
N ASN A 145 -8.60 14.02 -17.35
CA ASN A 145 -9.86 14.28 -18.02
C ASN A 145 -9.91 15.80 -18.15
N SER A 146 -9.26 16.27 -19.20
CA SER A 146 -9.59 17.57 -19.79
C SER A 146 -10.96 17.41 -20.42
N ASP A 147 -11.98 17.94 -19.74
CA ASP A 147 -13.15 18.53 -20.40
C ASP A 147 -13.00 20.05 -20.35
#